data_AF-A0A074V8M1-F1
#
_entry.id   AF-A0A074V8M1-F1
#
_cell.length_a   1.000
_cell.length_b   1.000
_cell.length_c   1.000
_cell.angle_alpha   90.00
_cell.angle_beta   90.00
_cell.angle_gamma   90.00
#
_symmetry.space_group_name_H-M   'P 1'
#
loop_
_entity.id
_entity.type
_entity.pdbx_description
1 polymer ?
#
loop_
_entity_poly.entity_id
_entity_poly.type
_entity_poly.pdbx_seq_one_letter_code
_entity_poly.pdbx_strand_id
1 'polypeptide(L)'
;MSQPQILTKEQLNSWYQKIKTGNLSAIGEVYQTLQEKGYDYAAWAIGVATGDSITGNGALEFMQTVAKDHKQILTQARIDSVRRDMALGYLAMLQKKLNDGQGGEDITYQEMFIFHEEVLKKNNLDLSYW
;
A
#
# COMPACT_ATOMS: atom_id res chain seq x y z
N MET A 1 10.94 -19.19 -0.27
CA MET A 1 9.62 -18.61 0.02
C MET A 1 8.61 -19.36 -0.85
N SER A 2 7.41 -19.62 -0.33
CA SER A 2 6.37 -20.33 -1.08
C SER A 2 5.79 -19.42 -2.15
N GLN A 3 5.47 -19.97 -3.32
CA GLN A 3 4.84 -19.21 -4.40
C GLN A 3 3.51 -18.58 -3.91
N PRO A 4 3.24 -17.29 -4.22
CA PRO A 4 1.98 -16.66 -3.84
C PRO A 4 0.76 -17.44 -4.35
N GLN A 5 -0.30 -17.48 -3.56
CA GLN A 5 -1.57 -18.07 -3.97
C GLN A 5 -2.21 -17.21 -5.08
N ILE A 6 -2.82 -17.85 -6.07
CA ILE A 6 -3.63 -17.15 -7.06
C ILE A 6 -4.86 -16.55 -6.37
N LEU A 7 -5.03 -15.24 -6.49
CA LEU A 7 -6.17 -14.49 -5.94
C LEU A 7 -7.34 -14.50 -6.93
N THR A 8 -8.56 -14.35 -6.41
CA THR A 8 -9.76 -14.15 -7.24
C THR A 8 -10.14 -12.67 -7.32
N LYS A 9 -10.90 -12.30 -8.35
CA LYS A 9 -11.42 -10.93 -8.50
C LYS A 9 -12.35 -10.56 -7.35
N GLU A 10 -13.11 -11.52 -6.84
CA GLU A 10 -14.02 -11.35 -5.71
C GLU A 10 -13.25 -11.06 -4.41
N GLN A 11 -12.12 -11.74 -4.18
CA GLN A 11 -11.25 -11.46 -3.03
C GLN A 11 -10.71 -10.03 -3.08
N LEU A 12 -10.11 -9.65 -4.22
CA LEU A 12 -9.55 -8.32 -4.40
C LEU A 12 -10.61 -7.21 -4.27
N ASN A 13 -11.79 -7.41 -4.86
CA ASN A 13 -12.89 -6.44 -4.72
C ASN A 13 -13.40 -6.36 -3.27
N SER A 14 -13.53 -7.49 -2.57
CA SER A 14 -13.94 -7.51 -1.16
C SER A 14 -12.96 -6.73 -0.28
N TRP A 15 -11.65 -6.96 -0.45
CA TRP A 15 -10.62 -6.23 0.27
C TRP A 15 -10.56 -4.76 -0.11
N TYR A 16 -10.77 -4.43 -1.39
CA TYR A 16 -10.85 -3.05 -1.84
C TYR A 16 -12.00 -2.31 -1.13
N GLN A 17 -13.20 -2.90 -1.07
CA GLN A 17 -14.32 -2.28 -0.35
C GLN A 17 -14.03 -2.18 1.15
N LYS A 18 -13.47 -3.23 1.75
CA LYS A 18 -13.08 -3.25 3.17
C LYS A 18 -12.13 -2.10 3.51
N ILE A 19 -11.10 -1.88 2.69
CA ILE A 19 -10.17 -0.75 2.86
C ILE A 19 -10.83 0.57 2.51
N LYS A 20 -11.71 0.65 1.52
CA LYS A 20 -12.31 1.93 1.13
C LYS A 20 -13.27 2.48 2.20
N THR A 21 -14.05 1.62 2.85
CA THR A 21 -15.11 2.05 3.78
C THR A 21 -14.77 1.79 5.25
N GLY A 22 -13.74 1.00 5.54
CA GLY A 22 -13.33 0.63 6.90
C GLY A 22 -12.49 1.70 7.61
N ASN A 23 -12.18 1.44 8.88
CA ASN A 23 -11.16 2.18 9.63
C ASN A 23 -9.74 1.83 9.12
N LEU A 24 -8.70 2.44 9.70
CA LEU A 24 -7.32 2.13 9.28
C LEU A 24 -6.87 0.71 9.63
N SER A 25 -7.45 0.04 10.62
CA SER A 25 -7.07 -1.34 10.96
C SER A 25 -7.37 -2.32 9.83
N ALA A 26 -8.38 -2.03 9.01
CA ALA A 26 -8.69 -2.80 7.80
C ALA A 26 -7.50 -2.94 6.83
N ILE A 27 -6.61 -1.94 6.78
CA ILE A 27 -5.42 -1.98 5.92
C ILE A 27 -4.47 -3.07 6.43
N GLY A 28 -4.16 -3.07 7.73
CA GLY A 28 -3.31 -4.07 8.36
C GLY A 28 -3.86 -5.48 8.20
N GLU A 29 -5.17 -5.67 8.39
CA GLU A 29 -5.84 -6.95 8.22
C GLU A 29 -5.73 -7.50 6.78
N VAL A 30 -5.85 -6.63 5.76
CA VAL A 30 -5.69 -7.04 4.36
C VAL A 30 -4.24 -7.36 4.04
N TYR A 31 -3.28 -6.56 4.48
CA TYR A 31 -1.86 -6.89 4.27
C TYR A 31 -1.46 -8.18 4.96
N GLN A 32 -1.95 -8.43 6.19
CA GLN A 32 -1.71 -9.69 6.87
C GLN A 32 -2.26 -10.87 6.07
N THR A 33 -3.49 -10.75 5.55
CA THR A 33 -4.10 -11.80 4.71
C THR A 33 -3.29 -12.04 3.43
N LEU A 34 -2.76 -11.00 2.80
CA LEU A 34 -1.92 -11.11 1.60
C LEU A 34 -0.57 -11.74 1.91
N GLN A 35 0.06 -11.37 3.03
CA GLN A 35 1.29 -11.99 3.51
C GLN A 35 1.10 -13.49 3.77
N GLU A 36 0.02 -13.89 4.44
CA GLU A 36 -0.33 -15.30 4.66
C GLU A 36 -0.54 -16.08 3.35
N LYS A 37 -0.89 -15.37 2.27
CA LYS A 37 -1.02 -15.90 0.92
C LYS A 37 0.28 -15.88 0.11
N GLY A 38 1.40 -15.47 0.70
CA GLY A 38 2.73 -15.47 0.11
C GLY A 38 3.11 -14.19 -0.65
N TYR A 39 2.35 -13.11 -0.49
CA TYR A 39 2.68 -11.81 -1.11
C TYR A 39 3.68 -11.05 -0.24
N ASP A 40 4.93 -11.01 -0.66
CA ASP A 40 6.05 -10.43 0.08
C ASP A 40 5.89 -8.92 0.25
N TYR A 41 5.46 -8.17 -0.76
CA TYR A 41 5.22 -6.73 -0.65
C TYR A 41 4.28 -6.40 0.51
N ALA A 42 3.26 -7.22 0.75
CA ALA A 42 2.35 -7.04 1.88
C ALA A 42 3.06 -7.17 3.23
N ALA A 43 4.05 -8.07 3.35
CA ALA A 43 4.87 -8.24 4.55
C ALA A 43 5.76 -7.00 4.83
N TRP A 44 6.21 -6.30 3.79
CA TRP A 44 6.92 -5.03 3.95
C TRP A 44 5.96 -3.90 4.29
N ALA A 45 4.85 -3.82 3.57
CA ALA A 45 3.88 -2.73 3.68
C ALA A 45 3.12 -2.74 5.00
N ILE A 46 2.85 -3.91 5.61
CA ILE A 46 2.10 -4.00 6.87
C ILE A 46 2.72 -3.15 7.98
N GLY A 47 4.06 -3.14 8.09
CA GLY A 47 4.75 -2.39 9.14
C GLY A 47 4.58 -0.87 9.02
N VAL A 48 4.59 -0.35 7.78
CA VAL A 48 4.32 1.06 7.45
C VAL A 48 2.85 1.38 7.61
N ALA A 49 2.00 0.46 7.19
CA ALA A 49 0.57 0.62 7.18
C ALA A 49 -0.05 0.60 8.58
N THR A 50 0.54 -0.08 9.56
CA THR A 50 0.08 -0.03 10.96
C THR A 50 0.73 1.09 11.75
N GLY A 51 1.98 1.47 11.41
CA GLY A 51 2.77 2.42 12.21
C GLY A 51 3.32 1.80 13.51
N ASP A 52 3.15 0.48 13.68
CA ASP A 52 3.52 -0.21 14.91
C ASP A 52 4.93 -0.83 14.84
N SER A 53 5.60 -0.69 13.69
CA SER A 53 6.96 -1.17 13.50
C SER A 53 7.98 -0.01 13.52
N ILE A 54 9.22 -0.30 13.91
CA ILE A 54 10.33 0.67 13.88
C ILE A 54 10.49 1.23 12.47
N THR A 55 10.42 0.37 11.45
CA THR A 55 10.53 0.76 10.04
C THR A 55 9.32 1.57 9.57
N GLY A 56 8.12 1.25 10.06
CA GLY A 56 6.91 2.00 9.77
C GLY A 56 6.94 3.41 10.35
N ASN A 57 7.35 3.56 11.60
CA ASN A 57 7.54 4.87 12.22
C ASN A 57 8.61 5.69 11.48
N GLY A 58 9.72 5.06 11.11
CA GLY A 58 10.76 5.72 10.31
C GLY A 58 10.24 6.24 8.95
N ALA A 59 9.41 5.47 8.25
CA ALA A 59 8.81 5.91 6.99
C ALA A 59 7.86 7.11 7.18
N LEU A 60 7.08 7.12 8.26
CA LEU A 60 6.18 8.23 8.58
C LEU A 60 6.95 9.49 8.99
N GLU A 61 8.02 9.35 9.78
CA GLU A 61 8.92 10.44 10.16
C GLU A 61 9.67 11.01 8.94
N PHE A 62 10.12 10.16 8.02
CA PHE A 62 10.73 10.57 6.77
C PHE A 62 9.78 11.44 5.95
N MET A 63 8.54 10.96 5.74
CA MET A 63 7.51 11.70 5.00
C MET A 63 7.23 13.08 5.63
N GLN A 64 7.22 13.17 6.96
CA GLN A 64 7.06 14.44 7.68
C GLN A 64 8.28 15.36 7.54
N THR A 65 9.48 14.80 7.52
CA THR A 65 10.73 15.55 7.33
C THR A 65 10.78 16.17 5.94
N VAL A 66 10.50 15.38 4.90
CA VAL A 66 10.41 15.85 3.51
C VAL A 66 9.34 16.93 3.38
N ALA A 67 8.18 16.74 4.03
CA ALA A 67 7.14 17.76 4.03
C ALA A 67 7.64 19.10 4.58
N LYS A 68 8.38 19.08 5.69
CA LYS A 68 8.95 20.28 6.29
C LYS A 68 9.93 20.97 5.34
N ASP A 69 10.80 20.20 4.67
CA ASP A 69 11.76 20.74 3.69
C ASP A 69 11.04 21.38 2.50
N HIS A 70 9.92 20.78 2.07
CA HIS A 70 9.04 21.30 1.03
C HIS A 70 8.10 22.42 1.52
N LYS A 71 8.22 22.86 2.77
CA LYS A 71 7.35 23.87 3.42
C LYS A 71 5.86 23.49 3.38
N GLN A 72 5.56 22.19 3.39
CA GLN A 72 4.23 21.63 3.48
C GLN A 72 3.95 21.10 4.89
N ILE A 73 2.69 21.14 5.31
CA ILE A 73 2.22 20.48 6.52
C ILE A 73 1.41 19.25 6.11
N LEU A 74 1.86 18.08 6.57
CA LEU A 74 1.08 16.84 6.46
C LEU A 74 0.35 16.59 7.77
N THR A 75 -0.96 16.83 7.75
CA THR A 75 -1.83 16.47 8.87
C THR A 75 -1.93 14.94 8.98
N GLN A 76 -2.25 14.43 10.17
CA GLN A 76 -2.49 13.00 10.36
C GLN A 76 -3.54 12.47 9.39
N ALA A 77 -4.61 13.24 9.14
CA ALA A 77 -5.65 12.88 8.18
C ALA A 77 -5.10 12.71 6.74
N ARG A 78 -4.12 13.52 6.34
CA ARG A 78 -3.47 13.39 5.02
C ARG A 78 -2.56 12.17 4.96
N ILE A 79 -1.81 11.91 6.03
CA ILE A 79 -0.98 10.69 6.17
C ILE A 79 -1.87 9.44 6.09
N ASP A 80 -2.99 9.44 6.81
CA ASP A 80 -3.94 8.32 6.82
C ASP A 80 -4.62 8.12 5.44
N SER A 81 -4.87 9.21 4.71
CA SER A 81 -5.31 9.16 3.31
C SER A 81 -4.27 8.51 2.41
N VAL A 82 -3.00 8.90 2.52
CA VAL A 82 -1.89 8.31 1.76
C VAL A 82 -1.75 6.82 2.07
N ARG A 83 -1.77 6.42 3.34
CA ARG A 83 -1.70 5.00 3.76
C ARG A 83 -2.82 4.18 3.13
N ARG A 84 -4.05 4.72 3.14
CA ARG A 84 -5.21 4.07 2.52
C ARG A 84 -5.05 3.97 1.01
N ASP A 85 -4.67 5.06 0.35
CA ASP A 85 -4.49 5.09 -1.09
C ASP A 85 -3.36 4.16 -1.55
N MET A 86 -2.27 4.02 -0.79
CA MET A 86 -1.20 3.05 -1.07
C MET A 86 -1.71 1.62 -1.06
N ALA A 87 -2.53 1.25 -0.07
CA ALA A 87 -3.12 -0.07 0.01
C ALA A 87 -4.12 -0.34 -1.14
N LEU A 88 -4.93 0.66 -1.50
CA LEU A 88 -5.83 0.57 -2.65
C LEU A 88 -5.06 0.48 -3.99
N GLY A 89 -3.96 1.20 -4.12
CA GLY A 89 -3.07 1.15 -5.28
C GLY A 89 -2.44 -0.22 -5.46
N TYR A 90 -1.99 -0.84 -4.36
CA TYR A 90 -1.49 -2.21 -4.40
C TYR A 90 -2.55 -3.22 -4.87
N LEU A 91 -3.76 -3.17 -4.29
CA LEU A 91 -4.87 -4.04 -4.73
C LEU A 91 -5.25 -3.82 -6.20
N ALA A 92 -5.23 -2.56 -6.66
CA ALA A 92 -5.50 -2.23 -8.06
C ALA A 92 -4.43 -2.83 -8.99
N MET A 93 -3.16 -2.82 -8.58
CA MET A 93 -2.06 -3.43 -9.33
C MET A 93 -2.20 -4.95 -9.41
N LEU A 94 -2.51 -5.62 -8.30
CA LEU A 94 -2.81 -7.06 -8.29
C LEU A 94 -4.02 -7.40 -9.17
N GLN A 95 -5.06 -6.57 -9.13
CA GLN A 95 -6.25 -6.74 -9.98
C GLN A 95 -5.92 -6.57 -11.46
N LYS A 96 -5.03 -5.64 -11.80
CA LYS A 96 -4.54 -5.45 -13.17
C LYS A 96 -3.78 -6.69 -13.65
N LYS A 97 -2.82 -7.19 -12.86
CA LYS A 97 -2.09 -8.43 -13.18
C LYS A 97 -3.04 -9.60 -13.42
N LEU A 98 -4.03 -9.78 -12.54
CA LEU A 98 -5.06 -10.81 -12.68
C LEU A 98 -5.89 -10.68 -13.97
N ASN A 99 -6.20 -9.45 -14.39
CA ASN A 99 -6.91 -9.18 -15.65
C ASN A 99 -6.03 -9.43 -16.88
N ASP A 100 -4.71 -9.24 -16.77
CA ASP A 100 -3.72 -9.49 -17.82
C ASP A 100 -3.36 -11.00 -17.93
N GLY A 101 -4.04 -11.87 -17.17
CA GLY A 101 -3.82 -13.32 -17.17
C GLY A 101 -2.66 -13.78 -16.29
N GLN A 102 -2.07 -12.88 -15.50
CA GLN A 102 -1.02 -13.18 -14.52
C GLN A 102 -1.63 -13.48 -13.15
N GLY A 103 -0.94 -14.25 -12.31
CA GLY A 103 -1.42 -14.54 -10.96
C GLY A 103 -0.53 -15.54 -10.24
N GLY A 104 -0.60 -15.55 -8.90
CA GLY A 104 0.29 -16.37 -8.08
C GLY A 104 1.75 -15.88 -8.10
N GLU A 105 1.91 -14.58 -8.33
CA GLU A 105 3.17 -13.85 -8.27
C GLU A 105 2.91 -12.49 -7.62
N ASP A 106 3.93 -11.93 -6.98
CA ASP A 106 3.84 -10.61 -6.40
C ASP A 106 4.08 -9.53 -7.46
N ILE A 107 3.92 -8.27 -7.07
CA ILE A 107 4.29 -7.13 -7.90
C ILE A 107 5.81 -7.05 -8.07
N THR A 108 6.22 -6.60 -9.25
CA THR A 108 7.60 -6.22 -9.55
C THR A 108 7.92 -4.85 -8.94
N TYR A 109 9.22 -4.52 -8.87
CA TYR A 109 9.67 -3.18 -8.52
C TYR A 109 9.07 -2.09 -9.42
N GLN A 110 8.95 -2.35 -10.72
CA GLN A 110 8.39 -1.38 -11.67
C GLN A 110 6.90 -1.13 -11.39
N GLU A 111 6.12 -2.19 -11.16
CA GLU A 111 4.72 -2.09 -10.78
C GLU A 111 4.56 -1.34 -9.44
N MET A 112 5.43 -1.64 -8.47
CA MET A 112 5.49 -0.92 -7.20
C MET A 112 5.72 0.58 -7.39
N PHE A 113 6.76 0.94 -8.14
CA PHE A 113 7.12 2.33 -8.44
C PHE A 113 5.96 3.08 -9.09
N ILE A 114 5.30 2.46 -10.08
CA ILE A 114 4.17 3.07 -10.81
C ILE A 114 3.05 3.46 -9.86
N PHE A 115 2.54 2.52 -9.03
CA PHE A 115 1.41 2.87 -8.18
C PHE A 115 1.80 3.80 -7.03
N HIS A 116 3.04 3.74 -6.52
CA HIS A 116 3.51 4.72 -5.52
C HIS A 116 3.49 6.13 -6.10
N GLU A 117 4.02 6.30 -7.31
CA GLU A 117 4.03 7.59 -7.98
C GLU A 117 2.59 8.11 -8.21
N GLU A 118 1.67 7.26 -8.68
CA GLU A 118 0.26 7.61 -8.88
C GLU A 118 -0.42 8.03 -7.57
N VAL A 119 -0.21 7.29 -6.48
CA VAL A 119 -0.79 7.60 -5.17
C VAL A 119 -0.24 8.90 -4.60
N LEU A 120 1.07 9.13 -4.70
CA LEU A 120 1.71 10.35 -4.22
C LEU A 120 1.19 11.56 -5.00
N LYS A 121 1.18 11.49 -6.35
CA LYS A 121 0.63 12.53 -7.22
C LYS A 121 -0.83 12.85 -6.86
N LYS A 122 -1.66 11.82 -6.67
CA LYS A 122 -3.07 11.97 -6.25
C LYS A 122 -3.21 12.70 -4.90
N ASN A 123 -2.23 12.54 -4.02
CA ASN A 123 -2.20 13.19 -2.71
C ASN A 123 -1.43 14.53 -2.71
N ASN A 124 -1.13 15.11 -3.87
CA ASN A 124 -0.31 16.32 -4.05
C ASN A 124 1.09 16.21 -3.42
N LEU A 125 1.67 15.03 -3.52
CA LEU A 125 3.04 14.69 -3.14
C LEU A 125 3.79 14.22 -4.39
N ASP A 126 5.10 14.09 -4.28
CA ASP A 126 5.96 13.51 -5.31
C ASP A 126 6.79 12.35 -4.72
N LEU A 127 7.60 11.71 -5.55
CA LEU A 127 8.39 10.55 -5.15
C LEU A 127 9.46 10.85 -4.10
N SER A 128 9.79 12.11 -3.78
CA SER A 128 10.72 12.41 -2.70
C SER A 128 10.14 12.09 -1.32
N TYR A 129 8.82 11.87 -1.21
CA TYR A 129 8.12 11.50 0.02
C TYR A 129 8.11 9.99 0.29
N TRP A 130 8.75 9.19 -0.56
CA TRP A 130 8.92 7.74 -0.47
C TRP A 130 10.40 7.38 -0.53
#